data_AF-A0A8I0GTD4-F1
#
_entry.id   AF-A0A8I0GTD4-F1
#
_cell.length_a   1.000
_cell.length_b   1.000
_cell.length_c   1.000
_cell.angle_alpha   90.00
_cell.angle_beta   90.00
_cell.angle_gamma   90.00
#
_symmetry.space_group_name_H-M   'P 1'
#
loop_
_entity.id
_entity.type
_entity.pdbx_description
1 polymer ?
#
loop_
_entity_poly.entity_id
_entity_poly.type
_entity_poly.pdbx_seq_one_letter_code
_entity_poly.pdbx_strand_id
1 'polypeptide(L)'
;MSTNRDEATLRVYAALEEYERALDIAANRGAKLAAELPQARLDGNFAMEVAHDAFANFFGSLSTIITARGQVVEGHRQLAVVQRKFKLPVVSTGDKPPLPAATPEPIEFPRHRAA
;
A
#
# COMPACT_ATOMS: atom_id res chain seq x y z
N MET A 1 -15.66 13.93 29.48
CA MET A 1 -16.28 13.63 28.18
C MET A 1 -15.28 13.21 27.08
N SER A 2 -13.96 13.18 27.32
CA SER A 2 -12.93 12.85 26.31
C SER A 2 -12.73 11.36 26.05
N THR A 3 -12.84 10.51 27.08
CA THR A 3 -12.49 9.06 27.00
C THR A 3 -13.20 8.32 25.87
N ASN A 4 -14.50 8.54 25.69
CA ASN A 4 -15.30 7.82 24.69
C ASN A 4 -14.97 8.27 23.26
N ARG A 5 -14.57 9.54 23.08
CA ARG A 5 -14.13 10.08 21.79
C ARG A 5 -12.73 9.59 21.41
N ASP A 6 -11.83 9.52 22.39
CA ASP A 6 -10.46 9.03 22.18
C ASP A 6 -10.47 7.52 21.87
N GLU A 7 -11.28 6.75 22.58
CA GLU A 7 -11.50 5.33 22.33
C GLU A 7 -12.12 5.06 20.94
N ALA A 8 -13.13 5.85 20.54
CA ALA A 8 -13.68 5.76 19.19
C ALA A 8 -12.63 6.06 18.11
N THR A 9 -11.75 7.04 18.35
CA THR A 9 -10.67 7.39 17.43
C THR A 9 -9.67 6.24 17.30
N LEU A 10 -9.23 5.66 18.42
CA LEU A 10 -8.33 4.51 18.45
C LEU A 10 -8.91 3.31 17.69
N ARG A 11 -10.19 3.01 17.88
CA ARG A 11 -10.87 1.91 17.17
C ARG A 11 -10.91 2.13 15.66
N VAL A 12 -11.15 3.35 15.21
CA VAL A 12 -11.16 3.68 13.77
C VAL A 12 -9.77 3.50 13.16
N TYR A 13 -8.71 4.00 13.82
CA TYR A 13 -7.34 3.83 13.33
C TYR A 13 -6.91 2.36 13.27
N ALA A 14 -7.20 1.59 14.31
CA ALA A 14 -6.91 0.16 14.32
C ALA A 14 -7.63 -0.59 13.18
N ALA A 15 -8.93 -0.32 12.99
CA ALA A 15 -9.70 -0.93 11.91
C ALA A 15 -9.19 -0.51 10.51
N LEU A 16 -8.73 0.73 10.38
CA LEU A 16 -8.16 1.22 9.13
C LEU A 16 -6.85 0.50 8.79
N GLU A 17 -5.91 0.41 9.73
CA GLU A 17 -4.64 -0.31 9.53
C GLU A 17 -4.87 -1.81 9.24
N GLU A 18 -5.83 -2.42 9.92
CA GLU A 18 -6.22 -3.81 9.66
C GLU A 18 -6.76 -3.97 8.23
N TYR A 19 -7.62 -3.06 7.79
CA TYR A 19 -8.17 -3.09 6.44
C TYR A 19 -7.12 -2.85 5.36
N GLU A 20 -6.20 -1.90 5.58
CA GLU A 20 -5.04 -1.67 4.70
C GLU A 20 -4.20 -2.93 4.54
N ARG A 21 -3.88 -3.60 5.65
CA ARG A 21 -3.12 -4.85 5.65
C ARG A 21 -3.87 -5.97 4.93
N ALA A 22 -5.18 -6.07 5.12
CA ALA A 22 -6.01 -7.07 4.45
C ALA A 22 -5.99 -6.88 2.91
N LEU A 23 -6.06 -5.63 2.44
CA LEU A 23 -5.94 -5.30 1.02
C LEU A 23 -4.55 -5.64 0.47
N ASP A 24 -3.48 -5.37 1.21
CA ASP A 24 -2.11 -5.70 0.80
C ASP A 24 -1.90 -7.23 0.69
N ILE A 25 -2.46 -8.00 1.63
CA ILE A 25 -2.45 -9.47 1.58
C ILE A 25 -3.28 -9.98 0.39
N ALA A 26 -4.46 -9.41 0.14
CA ALA A 26 -5.31 -9.78 -0.98
C ALA A 26 -4.63 -9.49 -2.32
N ALA A 27 -3.98 -8.32 -2.46
CA ALA A 27 -3.20 -7.95 -3.63
C ALA A 27 -2.03 -8.92 -3.88
N ASN A 28 -1.30 -9.30 -2.83
CA ASN A 28 -0.21 -10.28 -2.96
C ASN A 28 -0.70 -11.63 -3.48
N ARG A 29 -1.79 -12.15 -2.91
CA ARG A 29 -2.37 -13.44 -3.31
C ARG A 29 -2.95 -13.39 -4.72
N GLY A 30 -3.66 -12.30 -5.05
CA GLY A 30 -4.21 -12.06 -6.38
C GLY A 30 -3.12 -11.97 -7.45
N ALA A 31 -2.02 -11.27 -7.17
CA ALA A 31 -0.89 -11.15 -8.08
C ALA A 31 -0.20 -12.50 -8.35
N LYS A 32 -0.02 -13.34 -7.31
CA LYS A 32 0.51 -14.70 -7.48
C LYS A 32 -0.38 -15.54 -8.38
N LEU A 33 -1.69 -15.56 -8.10
CA LEU A 33 -2.65 -16.29 -8.94
C LEU A 33 -2.62 -15.79 -10.40
N ALA A 34 -2.64 -14.47 -10.59
CA ALA A 34 -2.61 -13.86 -11.92
C ALA A 34 -1.32 -14.19 -12.70
N ALA A 35 -0.19 -14.36 -12.01
CA ALA A 35 1.08 -14.76 -12.60
C ALA A 35 1.14 -16.25 -12.97
N GLU A 36 0.50 -17.13 -12.19
CA GLU A 36 0.45 -18.58 -12.46
C GLU A 36 -0.42 -18.90 -13.68
N LEU A 37 -1.49 -18.13 -13.90
CA LEU A 37 -2.49 -18.40 -14.93
C LEU A 37 -1.93 -18.52 -16.36
N PRO A 38 -1.07 -17.60 -16.85
CA PRO A 38 -0.43 -17.76 -18.16
C PRO A 38 0.47 -18.99 -18.27
N GLN A 39 1.20 -19.35 -17.22
CA GLN A 39 2.08 -20.53 -17.21
C GLN A 39 1.26 -21.81 -17.20
N ALA A 40 0.26 -21.92 -16.32
CA ALA A 40 -0.66 -23.05 -16.29
C ALA A 40 -1.39 -23.26 -17.63
N ARG A 41 -1.69 -22.19 -18.37
CA ARG A 41 -2.23 -22.28 -19.73
C ARG A 41 -1.24 -22.91 -20.71
N LEU A 42 0.03 -22.52 -20.66
CA LEU A 42 1.09 -23.08 -21.50
C LEU A 42 1.31 -24.56 -21.18
N ASP A 43 1.43 -24.89 -19.88
CA ASP A 43 1.67 -26.25 -19.41
C ASP A 43 0.50 -27.20 -19.72
N GLY A 44 -0.74 -26.71 -19.59
CA GLY A 44 -1.95 -27.48 -19.85
C GLY A 44 -2.37 -27.53 -21.32
N ASN A 45 -1.68 -26.82 -22.22
CA ASN A 45 -2.02 -26.68 -23.64
C ASN A 45 -3.50 -26.28 -23.87
N PHE A 46 -4.05 -25.43 -23.00
CA PHE A 46 -5.43 -24.95 -23.14
C PHE A 46 -5.55 -23.91 -24.26
N ALA A 47 -6.66 -23.98 -25.00
CA ALA A 47 -6.99 -22.98 -26.01
C ALA A 47 -7.05 -21.57 -25.40
N MET A 48 -6.45 -20.60 -26.08
CA MET A 48 -6.30 -19.24 -25.55
C MET A 48 -7.67 -18.55 -25.35
N GLU A 49 -8.65 -18.81 -26.23
CA GLU A 49 -10.02 -18.31 -26.09
C GLU A 49 -10.68 -18.74 -24.77
N VAL A 50 -10.43 -19.98 -24.31
CA VAL A 50 -10.99 -20.50 -23.05
C VAL A 50 -10.36 -19.83 -21.83
N ALA A 51 -9.09 -19.43 -21.94
CA ALA A 51 -8.35 -18.80 -20.85
C ALA A 51 -8.50 -17.27 -20.81
N HIS A 52 -8.86 -16.63 -21.92
CA HIS A 52 -8.88 -15.17 -22.04
C HIS A 52 -9.82 -14.50 -21.04
N ASP A 53 -11.08 -14.93 -20.99
CA ASP A 53 -12.08 -14.34 -20.09
C ASP A 53 -11.69 -14.57 -18.62
N ALA A 54 -11.10 -15.73 -18.30
CA ALA A 54 -10.57 -15.99 -16.97
C ALA A 54 -9.46 -15.00 -16.63
N PHE A 55 -8.49 -14.80 -17.52
CA PHE A 55 -7.41 -13.82 -17.32
C PHE A 55 -7.97 -12.42 -17.11
N ALA A 56 -8.86 -11.96 -18.00
CA ALA A 56 -9.47 -10.64 -17.90
C ALA A 56 -10.16 -10.42 -16.55
N ASN A 57 -10.93 -11.42 -16.08
CA ASN A 57 -11.61 -11.34 -14.79
C ASN A 57 -10.63 -11.32 -13.61
N PHE A 58 -9.59 -12.16 -13.61
CA PHE A 58 -8.60 -12.19 -12.53
C PHE A 58 -7.76 -10.90 -12.49
N PHE A 59 -7.23 -10.44 -13.62
CA PHE A 59 -6.51 -9.17 -13.68
C PHE A 59 -7.42 -7.97 -13.34
N GLY A 60 -8.71 -8.01 -13.74
CA GLY A 60 -9.70 -7.02 -13.34
C GLY A 60 -9.95 -6.98 -11.84
N SER A 61 -10.05 -8.14 -11.19
CA SER A 61 -10.18 -8.23 -9.73
C SER A 61 -8.94 -7.66 -9.00
N LEU A 62 -7.74 -7.94 -9.50
CA LEU A 62 -6.50 -7.39 -8.94
C LEU A 62 -6.44 -5.86 -9.07
N SER A 63 -6.83 -5.33 -10.23
CA SER A 63 -6.96 -3.88 -10.45
C SER A 63 -7.95 -3.24 -9.48
N THR A 64 -9.06 -3.92 -9.20
CA THR A 64 -10.09 -3.45 -8.24
C THR A 64 -9.52 -3.36 -6.82
N ILE A 65 -8.75 -4.36 -6.38
CA ILE A 65 -8.07 -4.35 -5.08
C ILE A 65 -7.08 -3.19 -4.97
N ILE A 66 -6.26 -2.96 -6.01
CA ILE A 66 -5.27 -1.87 -6.04
C ILE A 66 -5.98 -0.51 -5.99
N THR A 67 -7.08 -0.36 -6.72
CA THR A 67 -7.91 0.86 -6.70
C THR A 67 -8.50 1.09 -5.31
N ALA A 68 -9.07 0.06 -4.69
CA ALA A 68 -9.60 0.13 -3.34
C ALA A 68 -8.51 0.54 -2.33
N ARG A 69 -7.29 -0.02 -2.45
CA ARG A 69 -6.17 0.36 -1.60
C ARG A 69 -5.83 1.84 -1.73
N GLY A 70 -5.79 2.38 -2.95
CA GLY A 70 -5.56 3.82 -3.18
C GLY A 70 -6.63 4.70 -2.54
N GLN A 71 -7.90 4.30 -2.61
CA GLN A 71 -9.01 5.02 -1.97
C GLN A 71 -8.87 5.00 -0.44
N VAL A 72 -8.47 3.87 0.15
CA VAL A 72 -8.26 3.74 1.60
C VAL A 72 -7.10 4.63 2.06
N VAL A 73 -5.99 4.69 1.32
CA VAL A 73 -4.86 5.60 1.64
C VAL A 73 -5.32 7.05 1.68
N GLU A 74 -6.09 7.50 0.69
CA GLU A 74 -6.57 8.88 0.68
C GLU A 74 -7.56 9.15 1.82
N GLY A 75 -8.44 8.19 2.13
CA GLY A 75 -9.30 8.24 3.33
C GLY A 75 -8.49 8.37 4.62
N HIS A 76 -7.42 7.57 4.77
CA HIS A 76 -6.49 7.65 5.89
C HIS A 76 -5.86 9.04 6.00
N ARG A 77 -5.37 9.60 4.88
CA ARG A 77 -4.78 10.94 4.85
C ARG A 77 -5.77 12.02 5.29
N GLN A 78 -7.03 11.92 4.89
CA GLN A 78 -8.10 12.83 5.31
C GLN A 78 -8.39 12.72 6.82
N LEU A 79 -8.45 11.50 7.37
CA LEU A 79 -8.62 11.29 8.81
C LEU A 79 -7.44 11.84 9.63
N ALA A 80 -6.21 11.71 9.13
CA ALA A 80 -5.02 12.29 9.76
C ALA A 80 -5.04 13.83 9.79
N VAL A 81 -5.66 14.49 8.79
CA VAL A 81 -5.89 15.95 8.82
C VAL A 81 -6.88 16.31 9.93
N VAL A 82 -7.98 15.55 10.06
CA VAL A 82 -8.98 15.76 11.12
C VAL A 82 -8.36 15.58 12.50
N GLN A 83 -7.61 14.50 12.72
CA GLN A 83 -6.92 14.23 13.99
C GLN A 83 -6.02 15.41 14.42
N ARG A 84 -5.20 15.93 13.49
CA ARG A 84 -4.33 17.09 13.73
C ARG A 84 -5.12 18.36 14.06
N LYS A 85 -6.20 18.63 13.32
CA LYS A 85 -7.06 19.81 13.54
C LYS A 85 -7.71 19.80 14.93
N PHE A 86 -8.08 18.63 15.43
CA PHE A 86 -8.78 18.48 16.71
C PHE A 86 -7.87 18.07 17.88
N LYS A 87 -6.54 18.03 17.68
CA LYS A 87 -5.56 17.59 18.70
C LYS A 87 -5.92 16.25 19.34
N LEU A 88 -6.48 15.34 18.53
CA LEU A 88 -6.83 14.00 19.00
C LEU A 88 -5.55 13.19 19.22
N PRO A 89 -5.55 12.21 20.14
CA PRO A 89 -4.38 11.38 20.40
C PRO A 89 -3.82 10.79 19.11
N VAL A 90 -2.51 10.95 18.89
CA VAL A 90 -1.82 10.39 17.73
C VAL A 90 -1.58 8.91 17.99
N VAL A 91 -2.21 8.07 17.17
CA VAL A 91 -1.86 6.65 17.06
C VAL A 91 -0.88 6.58 15.91
N SER A 92 0.42 6.59 16.22
CA SER A 92 1.46 6.38 15.22
C SER A 92 2.09 5.02 15.46
N THR A 93 1.81 4.09 14.57
CA THR A 93 2.41 2.77 14.55
C THR A 93 3.45 2.77 13.44
N GLY A 94 4.63 3.31 13.74
CA GLY A 94 5.72 3.42 12.80
C GLY A 94 6.68 4.54 13.20
N ASP A 95 7.56 4.27 14.16
CA ASP A 95 8.67 5.15 14.48
C ASP A 95 9.58 5.29 13.24
N LYS A 96 9.36 6.35 12.45
CA LYS A 96 10.46 6.91 11.68
C LYS A 96 11.16 7.90 12.61
N PRO A 97 12.38 7.61 13.10
CA PRO A 97 13.17 8.62 13.77
C PRO A 97 13.34 9.82 12.82
N PRO A 98 13.41 11.06 13.34
CA PRO A 98 13.69 12.22 12.51
C PRO A 98 14.96 11.92 11.71
N LEU A 99 14.92 12.10 10.38
CA LEU A 99 16.16 12.12 9.62
C LEU A 99 17.05 13.21 10.24
N PRO A 100 18.29 12.90 10.66
CA PRO A 100 19.21 13.93 11.09
C PRO A 100 19.32 14.96 9.97
N ALA A 101 19.28 16.25 10.34
CA ALA A 101 19.43 17.34 9.38
C ALA A 101 20.70 17.07 8.57
N ALA A 102 20.54 16.82 7.27
CA ALA A 102 21.68 16.66 6.38
C ALA A 102 22.41 18.00 6.34
N THR A 103 23.51 18.11 7.10
CA THR A 103 24.58 19.03 6.74
C THR A 103 25.09 18.56 5.38
N PRO A 104 24.96 19.34 4.31
CA PRO A 104 25.56 18.97 3.04
C PRO A 104 27.08 19.01 3.23
N GLU A 105 27.70 17.84 3.39
CA GLU A 105 29.13 17.74 3.18
C GLU A 105 29.41 17.99 1.70
N PRO A 106 30.41 18.81 1.34
CA PRO A 106 30.77 19.04 -0.05
C PRO A 106 31.17 17.71 -0.68
N ILE A 107 30.43 17.28 -1.71
CA ILE A 107 30.82 16.14 -2.53
C ILE A 107 32.06 16.56 -3.34
N GLU A 108 33.25 16.16 -2.91
CA GLU A 108 34.45 16.27 -3.74
C GLU A 108 34.41 15.21 -4.84
N PHE A 109 34.18 15.66 -6.07
CA PHE A 109 34.31 14.80 -7.25
C PHE A 109 35.79 14.60 -7.57
N PRO A 110 36.29 13.36 -7.66
CA PRO A 110 37.66 13.11 -8.07
C PRO A 110 37.84 13.59 -9.51
N ARG A 111 38.74 14.57 -9.70
CA ARG A 111 39.15 15.01 -11.03
C ARG A 111 39.91 13.87 -11.70
N HIS A 112 39.24 13.15 -12.60
CA HIS A 112 39.92 12.24 -13.50
C HIS A 112 40.98 13.03 -14.31
N ARG A 113 42.25 12.69 -14.10
CA ARG A 113 43.33 13.15 -14.98
C ARG A 113 43.09 12.55 -16.36
N ALA A 114 42.87 13.40 -17.35
CA ALA A 114 42.99 13.03 -18.75
C ALA A 114 44.45 12.60 -19.00
N ALA A 115 44.61 11.38 -19.51
CA ALA A 115 45.83 10.90 -20.13
C ALA A 115 45.64 10.95 -21.65
#